data_AF-A0A7K8QTN8-F1
#
_entry.id   AF-A0A7K8QTN8-F1
#
_cell.length_a   1.000
_cell.length_b   1.000
_cell.length_c   1.000
_cell.angle_alpha   90.00
_cell.angle_beta   90.00
_cell.angle_gamma   90.00
#
_symmetry.space_group_name_H-M   'P 1'
#
loop_
_entity.id
_entity.type
_entity.pdbx_description
1 polymer ?
#
loop_
_entity_poly.entity_id
_entity_poly.type
_entity_poly.pdbx_seq_one_letter_code
_entity_poly.pdbx_strand_id
1 'polypeptide(L)'
;LAGGRLRRSLPAALLAIALLGSALKDGGLVPDTPLRNKRNPLNVYFVKVAWAWTLWLLLPFMSLTTYQLCRSTFLYGRTKSVLLVLRRLSALGVGTAVWFVCTELFVHIENLTGECSVPAVPGQPPRLYATKRECHQDSGVWNGFDISGHCFLLSYCALMILEEVAVLEGLSMEQNSKLRVVVNVLFVSLCFLAVIWVFMFLCTALYFHDFSQKLLGVLIGLAGWYGTYRFWYLKPFSPGLPLPNRPLSLKKYSYSR
;
A
#
# COMPACT_ATOMS: atom_id res chain seq x y z
N LEU A 1 -11.35 -14.25 14.48
CA LEU A 1 -10.15 -15.12 14.66
C LEU A 1 -9.30 -15.25 13.37
N ALA A 2 -9.90 -15.52 12.20
CA ALA A 2 -9.15 -15.61 10.93
C ALA A 2 -8.56 -14.26 10.44
N GLY A 3 -9.32 -13.17 10.50
CA GLY A 3 -8.86 -11.83 10.07
C GLY A 3 -7.66 -11.29 10.86
N GLY A 4 -7.69 -11.40 12.20
CA GLY A 4 -6.58 -11.01 13.05
C GLY A 4 -5.28 -11.81 12.83
N ARG A 5 -5.37 -13.10 12.44
CA ARG A 5 -4.21 -13.91 12.08
C ARG A 5 -3.62 -13.46 10.73
N LEU A 6 -4.47 -13.28 9.73
CA LEU A 6 -4.07 -12.80 8.40
C LEU A 6 -3.37 -11.44 8.47
N ARG A 7 -3.90 -10.50 9.26
CA ARG A 7 -3.29 -9.17 9.46
C ARG A 7 -1.88 -9.24 10.05
N ARG A 8 -1.60 -10.21 10.92
CA ARG A 8 -0.26 -10.39 11.52
C ARG A 8 0.70 -11.14 10.59
N SER A 9 0.19 -12.03 9.75
CA SER A 9 1.03 -12.84 8.85
C SER A 9 1.30 -12.19 7.50
N LEU A 10 0.47 -11.25 7.04
CA LEU A 10 0.60 -10.66 5.70
C LEU A 10 1.98 -10.01 5.43
N PRO A 11 2.58 -9.22 6.34
CA PRO A 11 3.92 -8.67 6.10
C PRO A 11 4.97 -9.75 5.83
N ALA A 12 4.94 -10.84 6.61
CA ALA A 12 5.83 -11.97 6.42
C ALA A 12 5.53 -12.72 5.11
N ALA A 13 4.26 -12.86 4.74
CA ALA A 13 3.86 -13.47 3.46
C ALA A 13 4.35 -12.63 2.26
N LEU A 14 4.23 -11.30 2.31
CA LEU A 14 4.73 -10.41 1.26
C LEU A 14 6.25 -10.51 1.09
N LEU A 15 7.00 -10.56 2.20
CA LEU A 15 8.44 -10.82 2.17
C LEU A 15 8.76 -12.20 1.58
N ALA A 16 8.06 -13.25 2.02
CA ALA A 16 8.25 -14.59 1.48
C ALA A 16 7.96 -14.65 -0.02
N ILE A 17 6.89 -14.01 -0.50
CA ILE A 17 6.56 -13.91 -1.93
C ILE A 17 7.68 -13.19 -2.69
N ALA A 18 8.23 -12.11 -2.16
CA ALA A 18 9.32 -11.37 -2.81
C ALA A 18 10.61 -12.19 -2.90
N LEU A 19 10.98 -12.89 -1.82
CA LEU A 19 12.17 -13.75 -1.76
C LEU A 19 12.03 -14.97 -2.68
N LEU A 20 10.94 -15.73 -2.53
CA LEU A 20 10.67 -16.93 -3.32
C LEU A 20 10.46 -16.59 -4.79
N GLY A 21 9.69 -15.55 -5.09
CA GLY A 21 9.43 -15.11 -6.47
C GLY A 21 10.72 -14.68 -7.18
N SER A 22 11.63 -14.03 -6.45
CA SER A 22 12.95 -13.70 -7.01
C SER A 22 13.81 -14.92 -7.24
N ALA A 23 13.86 -15.86 -6.28
CA ALA A 23 14.60 -17.11 -6.46
C ALA A 23 14.08 -17.92 -7.66
N LEU A 24 12.76 -17.97 -7.86
CA LEU A 24 12.13 -18.63 -9.01
C LEU A 24 12.46 -17.93 -10.33
N LYS A 25 12.42 -16.59 -10.36
CA LYS A 25 12.80 -15.80 -11.55
C LYS A 25 14.26 -16.03 -11.93
N ASP A 26 15.15 -15.93 -10.96
CA ASP A 26 16.60 -16.01 -11.20
C ASP A 26 17.03 -17.45 -11.52
N GLY A 27 16.30 -18.45 -11.00
CA GLY A 27 16.44 -19.86 -11.38
C GLY A 27 15.86 -20.20 -12.75
N GLY A 28 15.25 -19.26 -13.47
CA GLY A 28 14.66 -19.49 -14.81
C GLY A 28 13.46 -20.46 -14.80
N LEU A 29 12.85 -20.70 -13.65
CA LEU A 29 11.77 -21.69 -13.46
C LEU A 29 10.38 -21.12 -13.79
N VAL A 30 10.29 -19.83 -14.11
CA VAL A 30 9.02 -19.15 -14.38
C VAL A 30 8.69 -19.26 -15.87
N PRO A 31 7.54 -19.86 -16.25
CA PRO A 31 7.16 -20.02 -17.64
C PRO A 31 6.79 -18.67 -18.28
N ASP A 32 6.97 -18.57 -19.61
CA ASP A 32 6.54 -17.40 -20.37
C ASP A 32 5.01 -17.33 -20.44
N THR A 33 4.45 -16.29 -19.84
CA THR A 33 3.01 -16.01 -19.85
C THR A 33 2.73 -14.58 -20.31
N PRO A 34 1.51 -14.26 -20.78
CA PRO A 34 1.13 -12.90 -21.15
C PRO A 34 1.33 -11.85 -20.03
N LEU A 35 1.40 -12.30 -18.77
CA LEU A 35 1.64 -11.45 -17.60
C LEU A 35 3.05 -10.83 -17.59
N ARG A 36 4.02 -11.44 -18.30
CA ARG A 36 5.36 -10.89 -18.48
C ARG A 36 5.38 -9.61 -19.32
N ASN A 37 4.37 -9.38 -20.17
CA ASN A 37 4.31 -8.19 -21.01
C ASN A 37 4.03 -6.94 -20.16
N LYS A 38 4.97 -5.98 -20.12
CA LYS A 38 4.83 -4.70 -19.38
C LYS A 38 3.59 -3.89 -19.79
N ARG A 39 3.07 -4.07 -21.01
CA ARG A 39 1.90 -3.36 -21.54
C ARG A 39 0.58 -4.11 -21.31
N ASN A 40 0.58 -5.21 -20.55
CA ASN A 40 -0.64 -5.92 -20.25
C ASN A 40 -1.63 -5.01 -19.46
N PRO A 41 -2.95 -5.17 -19.66
CA PRO A 41 -3.94 -4.26 -19.07
C PRO A 41 -3.94 -4.28 -17.53
N LEU A 42 -3.58 -5.41 -16.89
CA LEU A 42 -3.48 -5.49 -15.44
C LEU A 42 -2.37 -4.57 -14.91
N ASN A 43 -1.21 -4.57 -15.56
CA ASN A 43 -0.10 -3.71 -15.16
C ASN A 43 -0.40 -2.22 -15.41
N VAL A 44 -1.03 -1.89 -16.55
CA VAL A 44 -1.30 -0.51 -16.93
C VAL A 44 -2.46 0.12 -16.14
N TYR A 45 -3.58 -0.59 -15.96
CA TYR A 45 -4.78 -0.01 -15.34
C TYR A 45 -4.91 -0.28 -13.84
N PHE A 46 -4.42 -1.43 -13.36
CA PHE A 46 -4.53 -1.76 -11.94
C PHE A 46 -3.31 -1.28 -11.16
N VAL A 47 -2.08 -1.60 -11.59
CA VAL A 47 -0.89 -1.31 -10.78
C VAL A 47 -0.54 0.17 -10.79
N LYS A 48 -0.48 0.82 -11.96
CA LYS A 48 -0.13 2.25 -12.04
C LYS A 48 -1.13 3.16 -11.31
N VAL A 49 -2.39 2.74 -11.23
CA VAL A 49 -3.49 3.51 -10.64
C VAL A 49 -3.90 2.93 -9.27
N ALA A 50 -3.08 2.03 -8.69
CA ALA A 50 -3.43 1.26 -7.50
C ALA A 50 -3.77 2.14 -6.29
N TRP A 51 -3.07 3.26 -6.13
CA TRP A 51 -3.36 4.22 -5.06
C TRP A 51 -4.77 4.82 -5.18
N ALA A 52 -5.18 5.22 -6.40
CA ALA A 52 -6.48 5.84 -6.61
C ALA A 52 -7.64 4.85 -6.37
N TRP A 53 -7.49 3.59 -6.80
CA TRP A 53 -8.47 2.53 -6.49
C TRP A 53 -8.60 2.29 -4.97
N THR A 54 -7.46 2.31 -4.27
CA THR A 54 -7.41 2.15 -2.81
C THR A 54 -8.09 3.32 -2.10
N LEU A 55 -7.81 4.57 -2.52
CA LEU A 55 -8.48 5.77 -2.00
C LEU A 55 -9.99 5.74 -2.25
N TRP A 56 -10.42 5.38 -3.47
CA TRP A 56 -11.82 5.40 -3.87
C TRP A 56 -12.70 4.48 -3.02
N LEU A 57 -12.18 3.31 -2.61
CA LEU A 57 -12.91 2.40 -1.73
C LEU A 57 -12.72 2.72 -0.23
N LEU A 58 -11.52 3.12 0.20
CA LEU A 58 -11.27 3.41 1.61
C LEU A 58 -11.98 4.68 2.09
N LEU A 59 -12.09 5.72 1.26
CA LEU A 59 -12.72 6.98 1.65
C LEU A 59 -14.18 6.81 2.13
N PRO A 60 -15.10 6.22 1.35
CA PRO A 60 -16.46 5.99 1.81
C PRO A 60 -16.52 4.96 2.95
N PHE A 61 -15.69 3.91 2.90
CA PHE A 61 -15.65 2.89 3.95
C PHE A 61 -15.25 3.47 5.31
N MET A 62 -14.14 4.21 5.39
CA MET A 62 -13.66 4.84 6.62
C MET A 62 -14.63 5.89 7.14
N SER A 63 -15.25 6.66 6.24
CA SER A 63 -16.25 7.67 6.61
C SER A 63 -17.45 7.03 7.30
N LEU A 64 -18.03 6.01 6.68
CA LEU A 64 -19.23 5.33 7.20
C LEU A 64 -18.94 4.56 8.50
N THR A 65 -17.87 3.77 8.52
CA THR A 65 -17.51 2.94 9.68
C THR A 65 -17.11 3.79 10.88
N THR A 66 -16.30 4.83 10.70
CA THR A 66 -15.91 5.73 11.79
C THR A 66 -17.12 6.49 12.33
N TYR A 67 -17.96 7.06 11.45
CA TYR A 67 -19.15 7.79 11.89
C TYR A 67 -20.09 6.89 12.69
N GLN A 68 -20.31 5.66 12.22
CA GLN A 68 -21.14 4.68 12.90
C GLN A 68 -20.55 4.25 14.24
N LEU A 69 -19.24 3.99 14.31
CA LEU A 69 -18.55 3.66 15.55
C LEU A 69 -18.70 4.77 16.60
N CYS A 70 -18.52 6.03 16.19
CA CYS A 70 -18.66 7.19 17.06
C CYS A 70 -20.08 7.32 17.62
N ARG A 71 -21.08 7.08 16.78
CA ARG A 71 -22.49 7.19 17.15
C ARG A 71 -22.94 6.03 18.03
N SER A 72 -22.60 4.79 17.68
CA SER A 72 -23.11 3.59 18.38
C SER A 72 -22.35 3.28 19.66
N THR A 73 -21.02 3.40 19.63
CA THR A 73 -20.16 2.93 20.74
C THR A 73 -19.81 4.07 21.69
N PHE A 74 -19.50 5.25 21.14
CA PHE A 74 -19.05 6.40 21.94
C PHE A 74 -20.16 7.41 22.25
N LEU A 75 -21.36 7.23 21.70
CA LEU A 75 -22.51 8.13 21.85
C LEU A 75 -22.16 9.60 21.60
N TYR A 76 -21.25 9.86 20.65
CA TYR A 76 -20.81 11.21 20.33
C TYR A 76 -21.89 11.99 19.57
N GLY A 77 -22.02 13.28 19.92
CA GLY A 77 -22.82 14.23 19.16
C GLY A 77 -22.30 14.45 17.74
N ARG A 78 -23.16 14.93 16.84
CA ARG A 78 -22.89 15.07 15.39
C ARG A 78 -21.55 15.75 15.09
N THR A 79 -21.27 16.88 15.73
CA THR A 79 -20.05 17.67 15.51
C THR A 79 -18.78 16.92 15.89
N LYS A 80 -18.75 16.26 17.05
CA LYS A 80 -17.61 15.45 17.50
C LYS A 80 -17.37 14.24 16.60
N SER A 81 -18.44 13.59 16.14
CA SER A 81 -18.36 12.46 15.20
C SER A 81 -17.76 12.89 13.85
N VAL A 82 -18.19 14.04 13.30
CA VAL A 82 -17.64 14.58 12.05
C VAL A 82 -16.16 14.94 12.21
N LEU A 83 -15.78 15.59 13.31
CA LEU A 83 -14.37 15.93 13.57
C LEU A 83 -13.49 14.69 13.63
N LEU A 84 -13.95 13.61 14.28
CA LEU A 84 -13.21 12.36 14.36
C LEU A 84 -13.13 11.65 13.00
N VAL A 85 -14.19 11.71 12.18
CA VAL A 85 -14.15 11.21 10.79
C VAL A 85 -13.09 11.96 9.98
N LEU A 86 -13.07 13.29 10.01
CA LEU A 86 -12.07 14.09 9.30
C LEU A 86 -10.65 13.76 9.77
N ARG A 87 -10.47 13.61 11.09
CA ARG A 87 -9.21 13.16 11.66
C ARG A 87 -8.80 11.77 11.17
N ARG A 88 -9.71 10.80 11.10
CA ARG A 88 -9.42 9.47 10.54
C ARG A 88 -9.08 9.56 9.06
N LEU A 89 -9.83 10.34 8.27
CA LEU A 89 -9.58 10.54 6.84
C LEU A 89 -8.22 11.18 6.56
N SER A 90 -7.66 11.94 7.50
CA SER A 90 -6.28 12.45 7.36
C SER A 90 -5.24 11.32 7.23
N ALA A 91 -5.55 10.08 7.63
CA ALA A 91 -4.70 8.91 7.37
C ALA A 91 -4.52 8.63 5.86
N LEU A 92 -5.54 8.90 5.04
CA LEU A 92 -5.44 8.79 3.58
C LEU A 92 -4.58 9.92 3.00
N GLY A 93 -4.63 11.11 3.60
CA GLY A 93 -3.71 12.20 3.27
C GLY A 93 -2.26 11.85 3.59
N VAL A 94 -2.00 11.30 4.78
CA VAL A 94 -0.69 10.75 5.15
C VAL A 94 -0.24 9.67 4.16
N GLY A 95 -1.13 8.74 3.81
CA GLY A 95 -0.84 7.70 2.84
C GLY A 95 -0.42 8.25 1.47
N THR A 96 -1.11 9.30 1.01
CA THR A 96 -0.79 9.99 -0.25
C THR A 96 0.57 10.67 -0.17
N ALA A 97 0.89 11.31 0.95
CA ALA A 97 2.19 11.94 1.16
C ALA A 97 3.33 10.91 1.18
N VAL A 98 3.16 9.78 1.88
CA VAL A 98 4.15 8.68 1.90
C VAL A 98 4.37 8.13 0.50
N TRP A 99 3.29 7.85 -0.25
CA TRP A 99 3.39 7.40 -1.63
C TRP A 99 4.17 8.40 -2.50
N PHE A 100 3.77 9.67 -2.50
CA PHE A 100 4.39 10.73 -3.29
C PHE A 100 5.88 10.90 -2.98
N VAL A 101 6.24 11.01 -1.70
CA VAL A 101 7.64 11.17 -1.27
C VAL A 101 8.48 9.95 -1.68
N CYS A 102 7.97 8.74 -1.51
CA CYS A 102 8.70 7.53 -1.89
C CYS A 102 8.88 7.45 -3.42
N THR A 103 7.85 7.76 -4.21
CA THR A 103 7.97 7.71 -5.68
C THR A 103 8.95 8.75 -6.22
N GLU A 104 8.94 9.97 -5.67
CA GLU A 104 9.91 11.01 -6.03
C GLU A 104 11.33 10.60 -5.63
N LEU A 105 11.49 10.00 -4.44
CA LEU A 105 12.78 9.48 -4.01
C LEU A 105 13.29 8.36 -4.94
N PHE A 106 12.43 7.46 -5.42
CA PHE A 106 12.85 6.40 -6.34
C PHE A 106 13.33 6.96 -7.67
N VAL A 107 12.62 7.93 -8.24
CA VAL A 107 13.04 8.64 -9.46
C VAL A 107 14.36 9.37 -9.24
N HIS A 108 14.53 10.00 -8.08
CA HIS A 108 15.77 10.68 -7.74
C HIS A 108 16.96 9.71 -7.65
N ILE A 109 16.79 8.57 -6.96
CA ILE A 109 17.83 7.52 -6.86
C ILE A 109 18.17 6.94 -8.24
N GLU A 110 17.18 6.68 -9.08
CA GLU A 110 17.41 6.17 -10.44
C GLU A 110 18.23 7.15 -11.30
N ASN A 111 17.95 8.45 -11.18
CA ASN A 111 18.72 9.48 -11.90
C ASN A 111 20.15 9.64 -11.35
N LEU A 112 20.35 9.50 -10.03
CA LEU A 112 21.69 9.61 -9.43
C LEU A 112 22.59 8.40 -9.72
N THR A 113 22.00 7.21 -9.83
CA THR A 113 22.74 5.95 -9.98
C THR A 113 22.87 5.51 -11.44
N GLY A 114 22.19 6.19 -12.35
CA GLY A 114 22.07 5.75 -13.73
C GLY A 114 23.03 6.43 -14.69
N GLU A 115 23.34 5.70 -15.75
CA GLU A 115 24.13 6.18 -16.87
C GLU A 115 23.34 5.99 -18.18
N CYS A 116 23.50 6.94 -19.09
CA CYS A 116 22.88 6.86 -20.41
C CYS A 116 23.83 6.21 -21.42
N SER A 117 23.37 5.13 -22.05
CA SER A 117 24.04 4.51 -23.19
C SER A 117 23.36 4.96 -24.49
N VAL A 118 24.01 5.87 -25.22
CA VAL A 118 23.57 6.36 -26.54
C VAL A 118 24.51 5.83 -27.62
N PRO A 119 24.03 5.45 -28.82
CA PRO A 119 24.90 5.14 -29.95
C PRO A 119 25.86 6.30 -30.24
N ALA A 120 27.15 6.01 -30.36
CA ALA A 120 28.15 7.04 -30.63
C ALA A 120 27.90 7.70 -32.00
N VAL A 121 27.74 9.02 -32.01
CA VAL A 121 27.67 9.82 -33.24
C VAL A 121 29.10 10.23 -33.63
N PRO A 122 29.62 9.83 -34.80
CA PRO A 122 30.97 10.20 -35.23
C PRO A 122 31.15 11.72 -35.27
N GLY A 123 32.21 12.22 -34.63
CA GLY A 123 32.58 13.65 -34.66
C GLY A 123 31.93 14.54 -33.59
N GLN A 124 31.10 13.98 -32.69
CA GLN A 124 30.56 14.72 -31.55
C GLN A 124 31.19 14.26 -30.23
N PRO A 125 31.46 15.17 -29.28
CA PRO A 125 31.90 14.79 -27.95
C PRO A 125 30.78 14.03 -27.22
N PRO A 126 31.12 13.10 -26.30
CA PRO A 126 30.12 12.40 -25.50
C PRO A 126 29.26 13.39 -24.71
N ARG A 127 27.95 13.40 -24.94
CA ARG A 127 27.00 14.21 -24.17
C ARG A 127 26.76 13.52 -22.82
N LEU A 128 26.94 14.25 -21.72
CA LEU A 128 26.49 13.77 -20.41
C LEU A 128 24.99 14.03 -20.26
N TYR A 129 24.28 13.01 -19.79
CA TYR A 129 22.86 13.07 -19.50
C TYR A 129 22.66 13.00 -17.99
N ALA A 130 21.96 13.98 -17.42
CA ALA A 130 21.72 14.03 -15.98
C ALA A 130 20.45 13.27 -15.58
N THR A 131 19.55 13.04 -16.54
CA THR A 131 18.26 12.38 -16.28
C THR A 131 17.92 11.32 -17.32
N LYS A 132 17.20 10.29 -16.86
CA LYS A 132 16.60 9.25 -17.71
C LYS A 132 15.73 9.82 -18.84
N ARG A 133 15.03 10.92 -18.57
CA ARG A 133 14.13 11.57 -19.54
C ARG A 133 14.91 12.14 -20.72
N GLU A 134 15.99 12.87 -20.47
CA GLU A 134 16.87 13.42 -21.52
C GLU A 134 17.51 12.30 -22.33
N CYS A 135 17.97 11.24 -21.66
CA CYS A 135 18.54 10.07 -22.32
C CYS A 135 17.57 9.44 -23.31
N HIS A 136 16.31 9.23 -22.90
CA HIS A 136 15.29 8.64 -23.78
C HIS A 136 14.83 9.56 -24.92
N GLN A 137 14.93 10.89 -24.76
CA GLN A 137 14.64 11.82 -25.85
C GLN A 137 15.61 11.64 -27.02
N ASP A 138 16.87 11.34 -26.71
CA ASP A 138 17.91 11.08 -27.70
C ASP A 138 17.98 9.58 -28.08
N SER A 139 16.90 8.81 -27.85
CA SER A 139 16.80 7.37 -28.10
C SER A 139 17.85 6.51 -27.37
N GLY A 140 18.42 7.05 -26.30
CA GLY A 140 19.34 6.35 -25.42
C GLY A 140 18.64 5.35 -24.49
N VAL A 141 19.44 4.40 -24.00
CA VAL A 141 19.03 3.42 -22.98
C VAL A 141 19.62 3.86 -21.64
N TRP A 142 18.75 4.10 -20.66
CA TRP A 142 19.16 4.43 -19.31
C TRP A 142 19.37 3.15 -18.48
N ASN A 143 20.57 2.99 -17.94
CA ASN A 143 20.93 1.90 -17.05
C ASN A 143 21.17 2.46 -15.66
N GLY A 144 20.16 2.39 -14.79
CA GLY A 144 20.24 2.89 -13.42
C GLY A 144 19.54 1.96 -12.42
N PHE A 145 19.73 2.23 -11.14
CA PHE A 145 19.14 1.43 -10.08
C PHE A 145 17.66 1.82 -9.86
N ASP A 146 16.76 1.07 -10.50
CA ASP A 146 15.30 1.29 -10.46
C ASP A 146 14.64 0.48 -9.33
N ILE A 147 14.43 1.11 -8.17
CA ILE A 147 13.70 0.50 -7.04
C ILE A 147 12.27 0.20 -7.49
N SER A 148 11.78 -1.02 -7.22
CA SER A 148 10.44 -1.41 -7.69
C SER A 148 9.32 -0.66 -6.97
N GLY A 149 8.87 0.43 -7.58
CA GLY A 149 7.72 1.21 -7.11
C GLY A 149 6.42 0.40 -7.04
N HIS A 150 6.27 -0.64 -7.88
CA HIS A 150 5.13 -1.55 -7.84
C HIS A 150 5.15 -2.44 -6.59
N CYS A 151 6.31 -3.02 -6.24
CA CYS A 151 6.44 -3.79 -5.00
C CYS A 151 6.14 -2.92 -3.77
N PHE A 152 6.64 -1.68 -3.75
CA PHE A 152 6.30 -0.69 -2.72
C PHE A 152 4.80 -0.42 -2.64
N LEU A 153 4.19 0.06 -3.73
CA LEU A 153 2.82 0.54 -3.71
C LEU A 153 1.81 -0.57 -3.42
N LEU A 154 1.98 -1.75 -4.03
CA LEU A 154 1.05 -2.86 -3.85
C LEU A 154 1.11 -3.44 -2.44
N SER A 155 2.30 -3.61 -1.87
CA SER A 155 2.46 -4.06 -0.48
C SER A 155 1.89 -3.05 0.51
N TYR A 156 2.16 -1.76 0.31
CA TYR A 156 1.66 -0.68 1.16
C TYR A 156 0.13 -0.59 1.14
N CYS A 157 -0.49 -0.59 -0.06
CA CYS A 157 -1.95 -0.57 -0.21
C CYS A 157 -2.62 -1.79 0.43
N ALA A 158 -2.09 -3.00 0.21
CA ALA A 158 -2.67 -4.21 0.78
C ALA A 158 -2.65 -4.16 2.32
N LEU A 159 -1.53 -3.76 2.92
CA LEU A 159 -1.41 -3.63 4.38
C LEU A 159 -2.33 -2.55 4.95
N MET A 160 -2.45 -1.40 4.27
CA MET A 160 -3.35 -0.32 4.66
C MET A 160 -4.82 -0.78 4.66
N ILE A 161 -5.26 -1.46 3.59
CA ILE A 161 -6.60 -2.03 3.50
C ILE A 161 -6.87 -2.96 4.69
N LEU A 162 -5.93 -3.88 4.98
CA LEU A 162 -6.10 -4.84 6.08
C LEU A 162 -6.18 -4.18 7.46
N GLU A 163 -5.49 -3.06 7.69
CA GLU A 163 -5.63 -2.32 8.94
C GLU A 163 -6.98 -1.62 9.03
N GLU A 164 -7.39 -0.89 7.99
CA GLU A 164 -8.64 -0.12 8.04
C GLU A 164 -9.88 -1.01 8.13
N VAL A 165 -9.91 -2.17 7.46
CA VAL A 165 -11.06 -3.10 7.57
C VAL A 165 -11.20 -3.73 8.95
N ALA A 166 -10.15 -3.71 9.78
CA ALA A 166 -10.20 -4.28 11.14
C ALA A 166 -11.21 -3.55 12.04
N VAL A 167 -11.63 -2.33 11.71
CA VAL A 167 -12.67 -1.58 12.44
C VAL A 167 -13.97 -2.38 12.58
N LEU A 168 -14.28 -3.27 11.62
CA LEU A 168 -15.48 -4.10 11.65
C LEU A 168 -15.51 -5.09 12.82
N GLU A 169 -14.35 -5.49 13.37
CA GLU A 169 -14.30 -6.35 14.56
C GLU A 169 -14.88 -5.64 15.81
N GLY A 170 -14.88 -4.30 15.84
CA GLY A 170 -15.39 -3.50 16.94
C GLY A 170 -16.78 -2.89 16.70
N LEU A 171 -17.37 -3.10 15.52
CA LEU A 171 -18.64 -2.47 15.14
C LEU A 171 -19.85 -3.35 15.48
N SER A 172 -20.66 -2.91 16.44
CA SER A 172 -22.01 -3.46 16.69
C SER A 172 -23.02 -2.82 15.73
N MET A 173 -23.24 -3.44 14.57
CA MET A 173 -24.12 -2.92 13.51
C MET A 173 -25.61 -3.20 13.79
N GLU A 174 -26.22 -2.72 14.87
CA GLU A 174 -27.58 -3.16 15.24
C GLU A 174 -28.76 -2.39 14.64
N GLN A 175 -28.61 -1.20 14.05
CA GLN A 175 -29.78 -0.32 13.85
C GLN A 175 -30.23 0.00 12.41
N ASN A 176 -29.46 -0.30 11.36
CA ASN A 176 -29.88 0.02 9.99
C ASN A 176 -29.44 -1.04 8.98
N SER A 177 -30.41 -1.78 8.43
CA SER A 177 -30.20 -2.86 7.47
C SER A 177 -29.57 -2.37 6.16
N LYS A 178 -29.99 -1.20 5.64
CA LYS A 178 -29.44 -0.62 4.41
C LYS A 178 -27.96 -0.23 4.58
N LEU A 179 -27.63 0.45 5.68
CA LEU A 179 -26.25 0.85 5.96
C LEU A 179 -25.34 -0.37 6.15
N ARG A 180 -25.83 -1.43 6.80
CA ARG A 180 -25.11 -2.69 6.96
C ARG A 180 -24.77 -3.31 5.60
N VAL A 181 -25.73 -3.33 4.66
CA VAL A 181 -25.48 -3.82 3.29
C VAL A 181 -24.40 -3.00 2.60
N VAL A 182 -24.48 -1.67 2.65
CA VAL A 182 -23.48 -0.78 2.03
C VAL A 182 -22.07 -1.02 2.59
N VAL A 183 -21.93 -1.08 3.92
CA VAL A 183 -20.64 -1.35 4.58
C VAL A 183 -20.09 -2.72 4.21
N ASN A 184 -20.95 -3.75 4.16
CA ASN A 184 -20.54 -5.09 3.76
C ASN A 184 -20.10 -5.16 2.30
N VAL A 185 -20.80 -4.48 1.39
CA VAL A 185 -20.38 -4.38 -0.02
C VAL A 185 -19.01 -3.72 -0.13
N LEU A 186 -18.80 -2.59 0.57
CA LEU A 186 -17.49 -1.92 0.59
C LEU A 186 -16.40 -2.81 1.17
N PHE A 187 -16.68 -3.55 2.25
CA PHE A 187 -15.75 -4.50 2.85
C PHE A 187 -15.35 -5.61 1.89
N VAL A 188 -16.32 -6.24 1.22
CA VAL A 188 -16.06 -7.28 0.22
C VAL A 188 -15.26 -6.73 -0.94
N SER A 189 -15.60 -5.53 -1.45
CA SER A 189 -14.85 -4.86 -2.51
C SER A 189 -13.40 -4.56 -2.08
N LEU A 190 -13.18 -4.12 -0.85
CA LEU A 190 -11.83 -3.89 -0.30
C LEU A 190 -11.03 -5.19 -0.15
N CYS A 191 -11.66 -6.28 0.30
CA CYS A 191 -11.01 -7.58 0.38
C CYS A 191 -10.63 -8.10 -1.01
N PHE A 192 -11.53 -7.96 -1.99
CA PHE A 192 -11.27 -8.30 -3.37
C PHE A 192 -10.12 -7.47 -3.95
N LEU A 193 -10.11 -6.16 -3.68
CA LEU A 193 -9.03 -5.28 -4.10
C LEU A 193 -7.68 -5.67 -3.47
N ALA A 194 -7.66 -6.01 -2.18
CA ALA A 194 -6.45 -6.50 -1.51
C ALA A 194 -5.93 -7.81 -2.11
N VAL A 195 -6.81 -8.74 -2.49
CA VAL A 195 -6.43 -9.97 -3.20
C VAL A 195 -5.80 -9.64 -4.55
N ILE A 196 -6.37 -8.69 -5.31
CA ILE A 196 -5.77 -8.21 -6.57
C ILE A 196 -4.37 -7.64 -6.31
N TRP A 197 -4.17 -6.85 -5.26
CA TRP A 197 -2.85 -6.31 -4.92
C TRP A 197 -1.83 -7.39 -4.59
N VAL A 198 -2.20 -8.38 -3.81
CA VAL A 198 -1.32 -9.53 -3.50
C VAL A 198 -1.01 -10.33 -4.78
N PHE A 199 -1.99 -10.53 -5.66
CA PHE A 199 -1.78 -11.21 -6.93
C PHE A 199 -0.85 -10.43 -7.86
N MET A 200 -1.07 -9.13 -8.05
CA MET A 200 -0.20 -8.29 -8.88
C MET A 200 1.21 -8.15 -8.28
N PHE A 201 1.32 -8.17 -6.96
CA PHE A 201 2.59 -8.21 -6.26
C PHE A 201 3.35 -9.51 -6.57
N LEU A 202 2.67 -10.66 -6.53
CA LEU A 202 3.23 -11.95 -6.93
C LEU A 202 3.70 -11.94 -8.39
N CYS A 203 2.88 -11.44 -9.32
CA CYS A 203 3.28 -11.27 -10.71
C CYS A 203 4.52 -10.38 -10.85
N THR A 204 4.61 -9.31 -10.05
CA THR A 204 5.79 -8.43 -10.03
C THR A 204 7.03 -9.16 -9.53
N ALA A 205 6.90 -9.95 -8.47
CA ALA A 205 7.98 -10.76 -7.92
C ALA A 205 8.49 -11.81 -8.91
N LEU A 206 7.62 -12.40 -9.73
CA LEU A 206 7.96 -13.45 -10.68
C LEU A 206 8.54 -12.93 -12.01
N TYR A 207 8.04 -11.81 -12.54
CA TYR A 207 8.32 -11.41 -13.93
C TYR A 207 9.16 -10.15 -14.12
N PHE A 208 9.25 -9.25 -13.13
CA PHE A 208 9.85 -7.92 -13.30
C PHE A 208 10.97 -7.67 -12.28
N HIS A 209 11.86 -6.70 -12.51
CA HIS A 209 12.95 -6.24 -11.62
C HIS A 209 13.95 -7.30 -11.14
N ASP A 210 15.08 -6.83 -10.62
CA ASP A 210 16.08 -7.66 -9.96
C ASP A 210 15.78 -7.84 -8.47
N PHE A 211 16.41 -8.84 -7.84
CA PHE A 211 16.17 -9.21 -6.44
C PHE A 211 16.25 -8.02 -5.48
N SER A 212 17.34 -7.25 -5.54
CA SER A 212 17.58 -6.11 -4.64
C SER A 212 16.56 -4.99 -4.82
N GLN A 213 16.21 -4.67 -6.08
CA GLN A 213 15.22 -3.65 -6.42
C GLN A 213 13.83 -4.00 -5.88
N LYS A 214 13.43 -5.28 -5.96
CA LYS A 214 12.17 -5.77 -5.37
C LYS A 214 12.23 -5.66 -3.86
N LEU A 215 13.27 -6.24 -3.25
CA LEU A 215 13.40 -6.32 -1.80
C LEU A 215 13.34 -4.93 -1.16
N LEU A 216 14.04 -3.95 -1.72
CA LEU A 216 13.97 -2.57 -1.25
C LEU A 216 12.56 -1.98 -1.37
N GLY A 217 11.89 -2.16 -2.52
CA GLY A 217 10.50 -1.71 -2.69
C GLY A 217 9.57 -2.27 -1.61
N VAL A 218 9.66 -3.59 -1.34
CA VAL A 218 8.88 -4.25 -0.28
C VAL A 218 9.20 -3.70 1.10
N LEU A 219 10.49 -3.59 1.44
CA LEU A 219 10.92 -3.09 2.75
C LEU A 219 10.45 -1.66 3.00
N ILE A 220 10.48 -0.79 1.98
CA ILE A 220 9.99 0.59 2.09
C ILE A 220 8.46 0.60 2.28
N GLY A 221 7.72 -0.26 1.58
CA GLY A 221 6.27 -0.40 1.77
C GLY A 221 5.91 -0.86 3.19
N LEU A 222 6.63 -1.86 3.70
CA LEU A 222 6.48 -2.35 5.07
C LEU A 222 6.89 -1.30 6.10
N ALA A 223 7.98 -0.56 5.86
CA ALA A 223 8.43 0.52 6.74
C ALA A 223 7.40 1.65 6.81
N GLY A 224 6.82 2.06 5.69
CA GLY A 224 5.76 3.07 5.63
C GLY A 224 4.52 2.63 6.42
N TRP A 225 4.08 1.39 6.24
CA TRP A 225 2.97 0.82 7.03
C TRP A 225 3.30 0.73 8.52
N TYR A 226 4.49 0.23 8.88
CA TYR A 226 4.88 0.08 10.27
C TYR A 226 5.01 1.44 10.97
N GLY A 227 5.70 2.39 10.33
CA GLY A 227 5.88 3.75 10.83
C GLY A 227 4.55 4.47 11.07
N THR A 228 3.58 4.28 10.17
CA THR A 228 2.23 4.84 10.33
C THR A 228 1.40 4.05 11.36
N TYR A 229 0.98 2.83 11.04
CA TYR A 229 0.00 2.07 11.83
C TYR A 229 0.55 1.48 13.13
N ARG A 230 1.86 1.20 13.23
CA ARG A 230 2.45 0.57 14.42
C ARG A 230 3.19 1.53 15.33
N PHE A 231 3.46 2.75 14.87
CA PHE A 231 4.19 3.74 15.67
C PHE A 231 3.47 5.09 15.76
N TRP A 232 3.26 5.79 14.64
CA TRP A 232 2.75 7.15 14.67
C TRP A 232 1.27 7.23 15.03
N TYR A 233 0.43 6.36 14.45
CA TYR A 233 -1.02 6.33 14.64
C TYR A 233 -1.45 5.96 16.07
N LEU A 234 -0.51 5.53 16.91
CA LEU A 234 -0.70 5.34 18.35
C LEU A 234 -0.65 6.66 19.14
N LYS A 235 -0.14 7.74 18.56
CA LYS A 235 0.09 9.03 19.23
C LYS A 235 -1.16 9.93 19.17
N PRO A 236 -1.39 10.80 20.18
CA PRO A 236 -2.61 11.60 20.29
C PRO A 236 -2.78 12.70 19.23
N PHE A 237 -1.72 13.09 18.51
CA PHE A 237 -1.77 14.08 17.44
C PHE A 237 -1.89 13.46 16.03
N SER A 238 -1.89 12.13 15.95
CA SER A 238 -1.96 11.40 14.68
C SER A 238 -3.42 11.19 14.20
N PRO A 239 -3.63 10.69 12.98
CA PRO A 239 -4.94 10.23 12.52
C PRO A 239 -5.59 9.16 13.41
N GLY A 240 -4.83 8.46 14.26
CA GLY A 240 -5.31 7.42 15.17
C GLY A 240 -5.32 6.01 14.56
N LEU A 241 -5.83 5.02 15.29
CA LEU A 241 -6.07 3.67 14.77
C LEU A 241 -7.55 3.45 14.39
N PRO A 242 -7.84 2.50 13.47
CA PRO A 242 -9.22 2.16 13.08
C PRO A 242 -10.01 1.57 14.25
N LEU A 243 -9.36 0.73 15.06
CA LEU A 243 -9.91 0.27 16.34
C LEU A 243 -9.31 1.12 17.47
N PRO A 244 -10.13 1.60 18.42
CA PRO A 244 -9.60 2.22 19.62
C PRO A 244 -8.74 1.19 20.37
N ASN A 245 -7.55 1.60 20.82
CA ASN A 245 -6.86 0.89 21.88
C ASN A 245 -7.81 0.85 23.08
N ARG A 246 -8.48 -0.28 23.32
CA ARG A 246 -9.15 -0.51 24.60
C ARG A 246 -8.06 -0.33 25.65
N PRO A 247 -8.12 0.68 26.54
CA PRO A 247 -7.05 0.89 27.50
C PRO A 247 -6.89 -0.41 28.29
N LEU A 248 -5.70 -1.01 28.22
CA LEU A 248 -5.33 -2.24 28.94
C LEU A 248 -5.60 -2.14 30.46
N SER A 249 -5.83 -0.93 30.97
CA SER A 249 -6.23 -0.62 32.35
C SER A 249 -7.52 -1.32 32.81
N LEU A 250 -8.52 -1.52 31.95
CA LEU A 250 -9.82 -2.06 32.40
C LEU A 250 -9.88 -3.60 32.53
N LYS A 251 -8.90 -4.34 32.01
CA LYS A 251 -8.84 -5.80 32.24
C LYS A 251 -8.30 -6.17 33.62
N LYS A 252 -7.65 -5.23 34.34
CA LYS A 252 -7.04 -5.53 35.65
C LYS A 252 -8.01 -5.46 36.83
N TYR A 253 -9.17 -4.80 36.67
CA TYR A 253 -10.17 -4.67 37.75
C TYR A 253 -11.32 -5.69 37.69
N SER A 254 -11.51 -6.39 36.57
CA SER A 254 -12.61 -7.37 36.43
C SER A 254 -12.28 -8.78 36.96
N TYR A 255 -11.05 -9.01 37.44
CA TYR A 255 -10.64 -10.27 38.10
C TYR A 255 -10.52 -10.14 39.62
N SER A 256 -10.95 -9.00 40.19
CA SER A 256 -10.94 -8.77 41.63
C SER A 256 -12.24 -8.13 42.07
N ARG A 257 -13.34 -8.88 41.97
CA ARG A 257 -14.50 -8.75 42.86
C ARG A 257 -15.40 -9.96 42.71
#